data_AF-A0A0L7QJG8-F1
#
_entry.id   AF-A0A0L7QJG8-F1
#
_cell.length_a   1.000
_cell.length_b   1.000
_cell.length_c   1.000
_cell.angle_alpha   90.00
_cell.angle_beta   90.00
_cell.angle_gamma   90.00
#
_symmetry.space_group_name_H-M   'P 1'
#
loop_
_entity.id
_entity.type
_entity.pdbx_description
1 polymer ?
#
loop_
_entity_poly.entity_id
_entity_poly.type
_entity_poly.pdbx_seq_one_letter_code
_entity_poly.pdbx_strand_id
1 'polypeptide(L)'
;MSNDKTVVTEINITASSDYSLQWNRWAMKSIGAWPQSSSNLERIISRILNVICYTAVLFTIIPCSLHVMLEKETFYTKVKILGPLSHWVFCIISYTMLLLRRKTIRHFFNHMETDWRTTMRKEKKEIMLKYAKFSRYAAISCTIFIHGGILGYCVMTAFTTMVVVVGNETMILRVLPLPMYKGLLPVDTNTMNEIVLLSQFLSGFIANTSAISVISLTSALTSHASGQLGVVMLSIEDFVSDARRRGKDDHFDEIPTIVEKHLRVLNFISRIEAMINKACFLELTRCTIAICVLGYYIFMVDVILIVRA
;
A
#
# COMPACT_ATOMS: atom_id res chain seq x y z
N MET A 1 26.79 -11.03 34.99
CA MET A 1 26.64 -9.59 34.66
C MET A 1 26.96 -9.23 33.19
N SER A 2 27.89 -9.92 32.51
CA SER A 2 28.13 -9.70 31.07
C SER A 2 26.99 -10.26 30.20
N ASN A 3 26.50 -11.47 30.50
CA ASN A 3 25.46 -12.15 29.71
C ASN A 3 24.10 -11.40 29.70
N ASP A 4 23.72 -10.77 30.82
CA ASP A 4 22.47 -9.98 30.91
C ASP A 4 22.50 -8.73 30.02
N LYS A 5 23.65 -8.05 29.92
CA LYS A 5 23.76 -6.83 29.11
C LYS A 5 23.70 -7.13 27.62
N THR A 6 24.29 -8.25 27.18
CA THR A 6 24.20 -8.73 25.79
C THR A 6 22.76 -9.12 25.45
N VAL A 7 22.10 -9.89 26.32
CA VAL A 7 20.70 -10.31 26.13
C VAL A 7 19.77 -9.10 26.07
N VAL A 8 19.89 -8.13 26.97
CA VAL A 8 19.07 -6.91 26.97
C VAL A 8 19.32 -6.04 25.73
N THR A 9 20.55 -5.99 25.24
CA THR A 9 20.91 -5.23 24.03
C THR A 9 20.34 -5.89 22.77
N GLU A 10 20.41 -7.21 22.67
CA GLU A 10 19.87 -7.99 21.57
C GLU A 10 18.33 -7.89 21.52
N ILE A 11 17.66 -7.99 22.68
CA ILE A 11 16.21 -7.78 22.83
C ILE A 11 15.79 -6.38 22.36
N ASN A 12 16.56 -5.34 22.71
CA ASN A 12 16.24 -3.97 22.29
C ASN A 12 16.44 -3.75 20.78
N ILE A 13 17.40 -4.44 20.17
CA ILE A 13 17.66 -4.37 18.72
C ILE A 13 16.57 -5.10 17.93
N THR A 14 16.20 -6.31 18.34
CA THR A 14 15.11 -7.06 17.70
C THR A 14 13.80 -6.31 17.83
N ALA A 15 13.50 -5.76 19.01
CA ALA A 15 12.32 -4.93 19.23
C ALA A 15 12.29 -3.67 18.34
N SER A 16 13.44 -3.03 18.08
CA SER A 16 13.51 -1.81 17.24
C SER A 16 13.31 -2.14 15.75
N SER A 17 13.95 -3.22 15.27
CA SER A 17 13.76 -3.70 13.90
C SER A 17 12.32 -4.16 13.68
N ASP A 18 11.77 -4.96 14.60
CA ASP A 18 10.39 -5.40 14.55
C ASP A 18 9.41 -4.22 14.62
N TYR A 19 9.69 -3.21 15.44
CA TYR A 19 8.88 -1.98 15.51
C TYR A 19 8.80 -1.28 14.14
N SER A 20 9.92 -1.17 13.43
CA SER A 20 9.97 -0.50 12.12
C SER A 20 9.18 -1.23 11.03
N LEU A 21 9.07 -2.56 11.12
CA LEU A 21 8.42 -3.41 10.11
C LEU A 21 7.05 -3.94 10.54
N GLN A 22 6.61 -3.70 11.78
CA GLN A 22 5.38 -4.26 12.35
C GLN A 22 4.14 -3.99 11.47
N TRP A 23 3.98 -2.74 11.03
CA TRP A 23 2.82 -2.35 10.22
C TRP A 23 2.84 -3.01 8.83
N ASN A 24 4.01 -3.02 8.18
CA ASN A 24 4.23 -3.74 6.92
C ASN A 24 3.92 -5.24 7.06
N ARG A 25 4.35 -5.84 8.17
CA ARG A 25 4.08 -7.25 8.47
C ARG A 25 2.59 -7.50 8.59
N TRP A 26 1.87 -6.67 9.32
CA TRP A 26 0.42 -6.79 9.48
C TRP A 26 -0.31 -6.68 8.14
N ALA A 27 -0.04 -5.61 7.38
CA ALA A 27 -0.71 -5.36 6.09
C ALA A 27 -0.41 -6.43 5.04
N MET A 28 0.84 -6.89 4.93
CA MET A 28 1.20 -7.90 3.94
C MET A 28 0.84 -9.32 4.37
N LYS A 29 0.82 -9.65 5.67
CA LYS A 29 0.40 -10.98 6.13
C LYS A 29 -1.10 -11.19 5.92
N SER A 30 -1.94 -10.17 6.11
CA SER A 30 -3.39 -10.29 5.94
C SER A 30 -3.80 -10.68 4.51
N ILE A 31 -3.02 -10.27 3.51
CA ILE A 31 -3.24 -10.60 2.09
C ILE A 31 -2.28 -11.68 1.55
N GLY A 32 -1.56 -12.41 2.42
CA GLY A 32 -0.63 -13.47 2.01
C GLY A 32 0.62 -13.02 1.26
N ALA A 33 0.89 -11.71 1.18
CA ALA A 33 2.01 -11.12 0.46
C ALA A 33 3.33 -11.09 1.25
N TRP A 34 3.29 -11.34 2.57
CA TRP A 34 4.48 -11.26 3.42
C TRP A 34 5.63 -12.17 2.93
N PRO A 35 6.87 -11.64 2.82
CA PRO A 35 7.92 -12.34 2.11
C PRO A 35 8.66 -13.44 2.87
N GLN A 36 8.54 -13.47 4.20
CA GLN A 36 9.22 -14.45 5.05
C GLN A 36 8.19 -15.45 5.60
N SER A 37 8.28 -16.72 5.22
CA SER A 37 7.49 -17.80 5.84
C SER A 37 8.38 -18.56 6.80
N SER A 38 8.01 -18.59 8.07
CA SER A 38 8.73 -19.31 9.13
C SER A 38 8.41 -20.81 9.16
N SER A 39 7.25 -21.21 8.62
CA SER A 39 6.80 -22.61 8.60
C SER A 39 6.10 -23.01 7.30
N ASN A 40 5.97 -24.31 7.07
CA ASN A 40 5.19 -24.86 5.95
C ASN A 40 3.71 -24.45 6.02
N LEU A 41 3.15 -24.35 7.23
CA LEU A 41 1.78 -23.90 7.46
C LEU A 41 1.58 -22.44 7.05
N GLU A 42 2.49 -21.53 7.42
CA GLU A 42 2.41 -20.13 6.97
C GLU A 42 2.48 -20.00 5.44
N ARG A 43 3.25 -20.87 4.78
CA ARG A 43 3.33 -20.90 3.31
C ARG A 43 2.03 -21.38 2.68
N ILE A 44 1.38 -22.39 3.24
CA ILE A 44 0.07 -22.88 2.78
C ILE A 44 -1.00 -21.80 2.97
N ILE A 45 -1.07 -21.18 4.15
CA ILE A 45 -1.99 -20.07 4.43
C ILE A 45 -1.78 -18.94 3.43
N SER A 46 -0.54 -18.54 3.19
CA SER A 46 -0.23 -17.48 2.21
C SER A 46 -0.73 -17.83 0.81
N ARG A 47 -0.59 -19.10 0.37
CA ARG A 47 -1.10 -19.54 -0.94
C ARG A 47 -2.62 -19.50 -1.01
N ILE A 48 -3.31 -19.96 0.04
CA ILE A 48 -4.78 -19.93 0.13
C ILE A 48 -5.26 -18.47 0.10
N LEU A 49 -4.65 -17.59 0.91
CA LEU A 49 -4.97 -16.16 0.91
C LEU A 49 -4.76 -15.54 -0.47
N ASN A 50 -3.67 -15.88 -1.18
CA ASN A 50 -3.45 -15.37 -2.53
C ASN A 50 -4.57 -15.80 -3.49
N VAL A 51 -5.00 -17.06 -3.44
CA VAL A 51 -6.11 -17.56 -4.27
C VAL A 51 -7.39 -16.80 -3.95
N ILE A 52 -7.72 -16.64 -2.66
CA ILE A 52 -8.90 -15.90 -2.22
C ILE A 52 -8.85 -14.44 -2.72
N CYS A 53 -7.70 -13.78 -2.57
CA CYS A 53 -7.53 -12.38 -3.00
C CYS A 53 -7.73 -12.23 -4.51
N TYR A 54 -7.09 -13.08 -5.32
CA TYR A 54 -7.26 -13.04 -6.77
C TYR A 54 -8.71 -13.34 -7.18
N THR A 55 -9.32 -14.37 -6.60
CA THR A 55 -10.71 -14.73 -6.93
C THR A 55 -11.68 -13.61 -6.57
N ALA A 56 -11.58 -13.01 -5.38
CA ALA A 56 -12.45 -11.91 -4.96
C ALA A 56 -12.36 -10.70 -5.88
N VAL A 57 -11.13 -10.30 -6.24
CA VAL A 57 -10.89 -9.16 -7.12
C VAL A 57 -11.34 -9.44 -8.55
N LEU A 58 -11.02 -10.61 -9.11
CA LEU A 58 -11.44 -11.00 -10.46
C LEU A 58 -12.95 -11.17 -10.59
N PHE A 59 -13.60 -11.67 -9.54
CA PHE A 59 -15.07 -11.77 -9.47
C PHE A 59 -15.74 -10.40 -9.56
N THR A 60 -15.05 -9.32 -9.15
CA THR A 60 -15.55 -7.95 -9.29
C THR A 60 -15.20 -7.36 -10.67
N ILE A 61 -13.95 -7.52 -11.12
CA ILE A 61 -13.46 -6.91 -12.37
C ILE A 61 -14.12 -7.51 -13.60
N ILE A 62 -14.21 -8.84 -13.70
CA ILE A 62 -14.66 -9.53 -14.93
C ILE A 62 -16.11 -9.16 -15.26
N PRO A 63 -17.09 -9.29 -14.34
CA PRO A 63 -18.48 -9.03 -14.69
C PRO A 63 -18.76 -7.55 -14.91
N CYS A 64 -18.02 -6.66 -14.23
CA CYS A 64 -18.11 -5.23 -14.49
C CYS A 64 -17.54 -4.85 -15.86
N SER A 65 -16.42 -5.44 -16.27
CA SER A 65 -15.85 -5.23 -17.60
C SER A 65 -16.81 -5.71 -18.69
N LEU A 66 -17.43 -6.88 -18.51
CA LEU A 66 -18.46 -7.39 -19.42
C LEU A 66 -19.66 -6.45 -19.50
N HIS A 67 -20.10 -5.87 -18.38
CA HIS A 67 -21.19 -4.90 -18.36
C HIS A 67 -20.84 -3.67 -19.21
N VAL A 68 -19.66 -3.09 -19.03
CA VAL A 68 -19.19 -1.94 -19.83
C VAL A 68 -19.10 -2.25 -21.33
N MET A 69 -18.72 -3.48 -21.70
CA MET A 69 -18.56 -3.89 -23.10
C MET A 69 -19.89 -4.25 -23.77
N LEU A 70 -20.73 -5.04 -23.10
CA LEU A 70 -21.89 -5.70 -23.69
C LEU A 70 -23.20 -4.94 -23.49
N GLU A 71 -23.34 -4.16 -22.40
CA GLU A 71 -24.56 -3.39 -22.18
C GLU A 71 -24.53 -2.06 -22.96
N LYS A 72 -25.70 -1.73 -23.51
CA LYS A 72 -25.93 -0.51 -24.28
C LYS A 72 -26.18 0.66 -23.33
N GLU A 73 -25.11 1.08 -22.67
CA GLU A 73 -25.09 2.24 -21.79
C GLU A 73 -24.61 3.50 -22.50
N THR A 74 -25.02 4.67 -22.00
CA THR A 74 -24.52 5.95 -22.52
C THR A 74 -23.01 6.09 -22.29
N PHE A 75 -22.33 6.87 -23.14
CA PHE A 75 -20.90 7.15 -22.94
C PHE A 75 -20.63 7.73 -21.54
N TYR A 76 -21.51 8.60 -21.06
CA TYR A 76 -21.46 9.16 -19.71
C TYR A 76 -21.49 8.06 -18.63
N THR A 77 -22.42 7.10 -18.70
CA THR A 77 -22.48 5.98 -17.73
C THR A 77 -21.21 5.12 -17.78
N LYS A 78 -20.69 4.84 -18.99
CA LYS A 78 -19.46 4.04 -19.15
C LYS A 78 -18.24 4.72 -18.54
N VAL A 79 -18.07 6.02 -18.77
CA VAL A 79 -17.03 6.83 -18.11
C VAL A 79 -17.24 6.82 -16.60
N LYS A 80 -18.49 6.86 -16.13
CA LYS A 80 -18.84 6.79 -14.70
C LYS A 80 -18.28 5.55 -14.00
N ILE A 81 -18.37 4.41 -14.69
CA ILE A 81 -17.92 3.11 -14.19
C ILE A 81 -16.40 2.96 -14.30
N LEU A 82 -15.79 3.58 -15.31
CA LEU A 82 -14.36 3.46 -15.59
C LEU A 82 -13.48 3.94 -14.42
N GLY A 83 -13.90 5.01 -13.72
CA GLY A 83 -13.18 5.51 -12.55
C GLY A 83 -13.01 4.43 -11.47
N PRO A 84 -14.09 3.94 -10.85
CA PRO A 84 -14.02 2.85 -9.86
C PRO A 84 -13.39 1.55 -10.41
N LEU A 85 -13.67 1.17 -11.66
CA LEU A 85 -13.09 -0.04 -12.26
C LEU A 85 -11.57 0.08 -12.41
N SER A 86 -11.04 1.25 -12.78
CA SER A 86 -9.60 1.48 -12.89
C SER A 86 -8.86 1.32 -11.56
N HIS A 87 -9.52 1.63 -10.44
CA HIS A 87 -8.98 1.40 -9.09
C HIS A 87 -8.76 -0.09 -8.82
N TRP A 88 -9.78 -0.91 -9.12
CA TRP A 88 -9.70 -2.37 -9.00
C TRP A 88 -8.56 -2.97 -9.82
N VAL A 89 -8.46 -2.56 -11.09
CA VAL A 89 -7.41 -2.99 -12.01
C VAL A 89 -6.02 -2.59 -11.49
N PHE A 90 -5.88 -1.39 -10.94
CA PHE A 90 -4.61 -0.98 -10.34
C PHE A 90 -4.24 -1.81 -9.11
N CYS A 91 -5.21 -2.08 -8.22
CA CYS A 91 -4.96 -2.85 -7.01
C CYS A 91 -4.53 -4.29 -7.32
N ILE A 92 -5.14 -4.96 -8.31
CA ILE A 92 -4.69 -6.31 -8.70
C ILE A 92 -3.27 -6.26 -9.29
N ILE A 93 -2.93 -5.27 -10.12
CA ILE A 93 -1.56 -5.09 -10.65
C ILE A 93 -0.56 -4.87 -9.51
N SER A 94 -0.88 -3.98 -8.58
CA SER A 94 -0.05 -3.68 -7.41
C SER A 94 0.15 -4.91 -6.53
N TYR A 95 -0.91 -5.69 -6.32
CA TYR A 95 -0.84 -6.95 -5.59
C TYR A 95 0.07 -7.97 -6.29
N THR A 96 -0.07 -8.13 -7.61
CA THR A 96 0.82 -8.98 -8.41
C THR A 96 2.27 -8.50 -8.31
N MET A 97 2.53 -7.19 -8.34
CA MET A 97 3.87 -6.64 -8.16
C MET A 97 4.48 -6.99 -6.79
N LEU A 98 3.70 -6.90 -5.71
CA LEU A 98 4.14 -7.32 -4.37
C LEU A 98 4.54 -8.80 -4.34
N LEU A 99 3.73 -9.66 -4.97
CA LEU A 99 3.99 -11.10 -5.02
C LEU A 99 5.22 -11.44 -5.86
N LEU A 100 5.39 -10.82 -7.04
CA LEU A 100 6.53 -11.05 -7.92
C LEU A 100 7.85 -10.54 -7.30
N ARG A 101 7.80 -9.42 -6.58
CA ARG A 101 8.98 -8.79 -5.96
C ARG A 101 9.26 -9.28 -4.54
N ARG A 102 8.58 -10.34 -4.08
CA ARG A 102 8.71 -10.90 -2.72
C ARG A 102 10.16 -11.13 -2.29
N LYS A 103 11.02 -11.64 -3.19
CA LYS A 103 12.45 -11.87 -2.92
C LYS A 103 13.20 -10.56 -2.67
N THR A 104 12.93 -9.54 -3.48
CA THR A 104 13.53 -8.20 -3.36
C THR A 104 13.09 -7.53 -2.06
N ILE A 105 11.79 -7.61 -1.73
CA ILE A 105 11.25 -7.07 -0.46
C ILE A 105 11.92 -7.74 0.75
N ARG A 106 12.10 -9.07 0.70
CA ARG A 106 12.86 -9.79 1.74
C ARG A 106 14.27 -9.26 1.90
N HIS A 107 14.96 -9.00 0.80
CA HIS A 107 16.32 -8.47 0.83
C HIS A 107 16.36 -7.09 1.50
N PHE A 108 15.38 -6.22 1.22
CA PHE A 108 15.28 -4.93 1.91
C PHE A 108 15.04 -5.07 3.41
N PHE A 109 14.13 -5.95 3.84
CA PHE A 109 13.88 -6.16 5.26
C PHE A 109 15.11 -6.71 5.99
N ASN A 110 15.83 -7.65 5.38
CA ASN A 110 17.08 -8.15 5.94
C ASN A 110 18.16 -7.05 6.01
N HIS A 111 18.22 -6.17 5.00
CA HIS A 111 19.14 -5.02 5.00
C HIS A 111 18.82 -4.07 6.16
N MET A 112 17.55 -3.70 6.33
CA MET A 112 17.10 -2.85 7.43
C MET A 112 17.42 -3.47 8.80
N GLU A 113 17.15 -4.76 8.98
CA GLU A 113 17.48 -5.49 10.21
C GLU A 113 18.98 -5.49 10.49
N THR A 114 19.81 -5.63 9.45
CA THR A 114 21.28 -5.55 9.56
C THR A 114 21.73 -4.14 10.00
N ASP A 115 21.11 -3.09 9.46
CA ASP A 115 21.41 -1.71 9.85
C ASP A 115 21.04 -1.43 11.31
N TRP A 116 19.90 -1.97 11.78
CA TRP A 116 19.49 -1.88 13.18
C TRP A 116 20.46 -2.60 14.12
N ARG A 117 21.00 -3.75 13.70
CA ARG A 117 21.99 -4.53 14.47
C ARG A 117 23.36 -3.87 14.52
N THR A 118 23.80 -3.29 13.41
CA THR A 118 25.15 -2.70 13.29
C THR A 118 25.24 -1.31 13.92
N THR A 119 24.11 -0.60 14.08
CA THR A 119 24.07 0.72 14.70
C THR A 119 24.06 0.60 16.22
N MET A 120 25.21 0.76 16.88
CA MET A 120 25.32 0.61 18.35
C MET A 120 25.21 1.92 19.14
N ARG A 121 25.68 3.05 18.58
CA ARG A 121 25.64 4.37 19.26
C ARG A 121 24.19 4.83 19.45
N LYS A 122 23.87 5.24 20.68
CA LYS A 122 22.51 5.66 21.08
C LYS A 122 21.94 6.76 20.19
N GLU A 123 22.71 7.81 19.93
CA GLU A 123 22.28 8.94 19.08
C GLU A 123 21.93 8.50 17.65
N LYS A 124 22.72 7.59 17.07
CA LYS A 124 22.45 7.03 15.74
C LYS A 124 21.16 6.19 15.75
N LYS A 125 20.93 5.40 16.81
CA LYS A 125 19.67 4.67 17.01
C LYS A 125 18.47 5.62 17.16
N GLU A 126 18.63 6.75 17.85
CA GLU A 126 17.57 7.75 18.04
C GLU A 126 17.18 8.40 16.70
N ILE A 127 18.15 8.71 15.84
CA ILE A 127 17.88 9.16 14.47
C ILE A 127 17.07 8.11 13.70
N MET A 128 17.52 6.86 13.67
CA MET A 128 16.79 5.79 12.98
C MET A 128 15.37 5.60 13.53
N LEU A 129 15.21 5.66 14.86
CA LEU A 129 13.91 5.53 15.52
C LEU A 129 12.96 6.68 15.19
N LYS A 130 13.47 7.91 15.07
CA LYS A 130 12.68 9.07 14.64
C LYS A 130 12.06 8.83 13.26
N TYR A 131 12.84 8.35 12.30
CA TYR A 131 12.32 8.04 10.95
C TYR A 131 11.41 6.82 10.92
N ALA A 132 11.69 5.79 11.73
CA ALA A 132 10.81 4.63 11.86
C ALA A 132 9.42 5.01 12.42
N LYS A 133 9.39 5.89 13.43
CA LYS A 133 8.15 6.48 13.96
C LYS A 133 7.40 7.24 12.87
N PHE A 134 8.07 8.15 12.17
CA PHE A 134 7.47 8.91 11.07
C PHE A 134 6.83 8.01 10.02
N SER A 135 7.56 6.98 9.54
CA SER A 135 7.04 6.01 8.58
C SER A 135 5.77 5.31 9.09
N ARG A 136 5.78 4.89 10.36
CA ARG A 136 4.64 4.21 10.97
C ARG A 136 3.42 5.12 11.07
N TYR A 137 3.62 6.37 11.48
CA TYR A 137 2.54 7.37 11.50
C TYR A 137 1.97 7.57 10.10
N ALA A 138 2.83 7.78 9.09
CA ALA A 138 2.39 7.94 7.71
C ALA A 138 1.59 6.73 7.21
N ALA A 139 2.07 5.51 7.44
CA ALA A 139 1.41 4.29 6.99
C ALA A 139 0.05 4.06 7.68
N ILE A 140 -0.05 4.32 8.98
CA ILE A 140 -1.32 4.23 9.73
C ILE A 140 -2.31 5.29 9.25
N SER A 141 -1.86 6.54 9.10
CA SER A 141 -2.71 7.62 8.57
C SER A 141 -3.24 7.29 7.17
N CYS A 142 -2.38 6.84 6.25
CA CYS A 142 -2.82 6.40 4.91
C CYS A 142 -3.85 5.26 4.97
N THR A 143 -3.65 4.30 5.88
CA THR A 143 -4.59 3.19 6.09
C THR A 143 -5.96 3.71 6.52
N ILE A 144 -5.99 4.61 7.51
CA ILE A 144 -7.24 5.19 8.03
C ILE A 144 -7.97 5.95 6.91
N PHE A 145 -7.28 6.75 6.11
CA PHE A 145 -7.91 7.47 5.00
C PHE A 145 -8.45 6.54 3.92
N ILE A 146 -7.68 5.54 3.49
CA ILE A 146 -8.08 4.61 2.42
C ILE A 146 -9.25 3.74 2.87
N HIS A 147 -9.16 3.10 4.04
CA HIS A 147 -10.25 2.27 4.56
C HIS A 147 -11.44 3.11 5.06
N GLY A 148 -11.21 4.31 5.59
CA GLY A 148 -12.28 5.22 5.98
C GLY A 148 -13.12 5.65 4.78
N GLY A 149 -12.48 5.97 3.65
CA GLY A 149 -13.17 6.31 2.40
C GLY A 149 -14.06 5.18 1.88
N ILE A 150 -13.55 3.93 1.85
CA ILE A 150 -14.37 2.79 1.42
C ILE A 150 -15.51 2.52 2.39
N LEU A 151 -15.26 2.55 3.70
CA LEU A 151 -16.30 2.33 4.71
C LEU A 151 -17.41 3.38 4.60
N GLY A 152 -17.05 4.65 4.43
CA GLY A 152 -18.02 5.73 4.21
C GLY A 152 -18.84 5.51 2.94
N TYR A 153 -18.20 5.13 1.83
CA TYR A 153 -18.89 4.78 0.60
C TYR A 153 -19.82 3.57 0.78
N CYS A 154 -19.35 2.50 1.43
CA CYS A 154 -20.13 1.31 1.73
C CYS A 154 -21.38 1.65 2.54
N VAL A 155 -21.23 2.43 3.61
CA VAL A 155 -22.35 2.90 4.45
C VAL A 155 -23.35 3.69 3.60
N MET A 156 -22.89 4.66 2.81
CA MET A 156 -23.76 5.45 1.94
C MET A 156 -24.53 4.56 0.94
N THR A 157 -23.85 3.64 0.26
CA THR A 157 -24.49 2.71 -0.70
C THR A 157 -25.44 1.72 -0.01
N ALA A 158 -25.14 1.27 1.21
CA ALA A 158 -25.98 0.34 1.95
C ALA A 158 -27.33 0.96 2.36
N PHE A 159 -27.37 2.28 2.57
CA PHE A 159 -28.58 3.05 2.85
C PHE A 159 -29.27 3.61 1.60
N THR A 160 -28.58 3.59 0.45
CA THR A 160 -29.15 4.05 -0.82
C THR A 160 -29.86 2.88 -1.51
N THR A 161 -31.19 2.92 -1.54
CA THR A 161 -32.00 1.96 -2.27
C THR A 161 -32.46 2.55 -3.61
N MET A 162 -32.54 1.69 -4.63
CA MET A 162 -33.13 2.00 -5.92
C MET A 162 -34.37 1.13 -6.10
N VAL A 163 -35.47 1.76 -6.51
CA VAL A 163 -36.68 1.04 -6.91
C VAL A 163 -36.52 0.63 -8.37
N VAL A 164 -36.51 -0.67 -8.63
CA VAL A 164 -36.49 -1.23 -9.99
C VAL A 164 -37.81 -1.94 -10.21
N VAL A 165 -38.52 -1.58 -11.28
CA VAL A 165 -39.74 -2.25 -11.70
C VAL A 165 -39.35 -3.32 -12.72
N VAL A 166 -39.53 -4.59 -12.36
CA VAL A 166 -39.29 -5.72 -13.27
C VAL A 166 -40.65 -6.39 -13.54
N GLY A 167 -41.26 -6.08 -14.68
CA GLY A 167 -42.61 -6.54 -15.00
C GLY A 167 -43.68 -5.84 -14.15
N ASN A 168 -44.49 -6.62 -13.42
CA ASN A 168 -45.57 -6.13 -12.53
C ASN A 168 -45.15 -6.03 -11.04
N GLU A 169 -43.91 -6.38 -10.70
CA GLU A 169 -43.42 -6.30 -9.33
C GLU A 169 -42.43 -5.14 -9.14
N THR A 170 -42.67 -4.37 -8.08
CA THR A 170 -41.84 -3.26 -7.65
C THR A 170 -40.83 -3.78 -6.65
N MET A 171 -39.55 -3.81 -7.01
CA MET A 171 -38.50 -4.37 -6.18
C MET A 171 -37.53 -3.29 -5.70
N ILE A 172 -37.23 -3.27 -4.41
CA ILE A 172 -36.28 -2.34 -3.80
C ILE A 172 -34.92 -3.04 -3.76
N LEU A 173 -33.97 -2.58 -4.57
CA LEU A 173 -32.61 -3.12 -4.66
C LEU A 173 -31.61 -2.14 -4.04
N ARG A 174 -30.49 -2.63 -3.50
CA ARG A 174 -29.40 -1.77 -3.05
C ARG A 174 -28.49 -1.41 -4.23
N VAL A 175 -27.99 -0.17 -4.23
CA VAL A 175 -27.09 0.30 -5.28
C VAL A 175 -25.74 -0.41 -5.14
N LEU A 176 -25.31 -1.09 -6.21
CA LEU A 176 -24.01 -1.75 -6.25
C LEU A 176 -22.88 -0.75 -6.52
N PRO A 177 -21.72 -0.87 -5.83
CA PRO A 177 -20.49 -0.12 -6.12
C PRO A 177 -20.06 -0.18 -7.59
N LEU A 178 -20.13 -1.37 -8.17
CA LEU A 178 -19.87 -1.61 -9.58
C LEU A 178 -21.05 -2.38 -10.18
N PRO A 179 -21.53 -1.97 -11.37
CA PRO A 179 -22.54 -2.75 -12.06
C PRO A 179 -21.97 -4.09 -12.51
N MET A 180 -22.83 -5.10 -12.52
CA MET A 180 -22.50 -6.46 -12.93
C MET A 180 -23.25 -6.79 -14.20
N TYR A 181 -22.62 -7.52 -15.11
CA TYR A 181 -23.27 -7.97 -16.33
C TYR A 181 -24.41 -8.94 -16.01
N LYS A 182 -25.64 -8.56 -16.34
CA LYS A 182 -26.85 -9.33 -16.01
C LYS A 182 -26.87 -10.73 -16.63
N GLY A 183 -26.22 -10.91 -17.78
CA GLY A 183 -26.12 -12.21 -18.45
C GLY A 183 -25.23 -13.23 -17.73
N LEU A 184 -24.39 -12.79 -16.78
CA LEU A 184 -23.55 -13.68 -15.97
C LEU A 184 -24.24 -14.06 -14.65
N LEU A 185 -24.84 -13.08 -13.98
CA LEU A 185 -25.51 -13.25 -12.68
C LEU A 185 -26.80 -12.43 -12.68
N PRO A 186 -27.97 -13.02 -12.35
CA PRO A 186 -29.23 -12.29 -12.23
C PRO A 186 -29.25 -11.50 -10.92
N VAL A 187 -28.65 -10.30 -10.95
CA VAL A 187 -28.55 -9.38 -9.80
C VAL A 187 -29.87 -8.69 -9.50
N ASP A 188 -30.88 -8.86 -10.35
CA ASP A 188 -32.21 -8.26 -10.22
C ASP A 188 -33.06 -8.91 -9.10
N THR A 189 -32.51 -9.86 -8.34
CA THR A 189 -33.14 -10.45 -7.13
C THR A 189 -32.51 -9.90 -5.85
N ASN A 190 -33.30 -9.72 -4.78
CA ASN A 190 -32.86 -9.06 -3.54
C ASN A 190 -31.70 -9.84 -2.89
N THR A 191 -31.84 -11.16 -2.82
CA THR A 191 -30.82 -12.04 -2.26
C THR A 191 -29.51 -12.01 -3.05
N MET A 192 -29.56 -12.03 -4.38
CA MET A 192 -28.34 -11.98 -5.20
C MET A 192 -27.68 -10.59 -5.14
N ASN A 193 -28.48 -9.51 -5.13
CA ASN A 193 -27.99 -8.15 -4.97
C ASN A 193 -27.21 -7.98 -3.66
N GLU A 194 -27.72 -8.49 -2.54
CA GLU A 194 -27.03 -8.40 -1.25
C GLU A 194 -25.74 -9.23 -1.22
N ILE A 195 -25.74 -10.46 -1.78
CA ILE A 195 -24.54 -11.30 -1.86
C ILE A 195 -23.46 -10.61 -2.71
N VAL A 196 -23.84 -10.08 -3.87
CA VAL A 196 -22.92 -9.36 -4.76
C VAL A 196 -22.37 -8.11 -4.06
N LEU A 197 -23.21 -7.34 -3.38
CA LEU A 197 -22.79 -6.16 -2.62
C LEU A 197 -21.71 -6.51 -1.58
N LEU A 198 -21.96 -7.53 -0.76
CA LEU A 198 -21.01 -8.01 0.25
C LEU A 198 -19.71 -8.50 -0.40
N SER A 199 -19.79 -9.21 -1.53
CA SER A 199 -18.62 -9.68 -2.26
C SER A 199 -17.78 -8.51 -2.81
N GLN A 200 -18.41 -7.45 -3.33
CA GLN A 200 -17.74 -6.26 -3.82
C GLN A 200 -17.12 -5.45 -2.68
N PHE A 201 -17.72 -5.44 -1.49
CA PHE A 201 -17.10 -4.83 -0.30
C PHE A 201 -15.91 -5.64 0.23
N LEU A 202 -15.99 -6.96 0.23
CA LEU A 202 -14.87 -7.82 0.63
C LEU A 202 -13.70 -7.67 -0.36
N SER A 203 -14.02 -7.74 -1.65
CA SER A 203 -13.09 -7.39 -2.73
C SER A 203 -12.50 -6.00 -2.41
N GLY A 204 -13.40 -5.02 -2.13
CA GLY A 204 -13.17 -3.64 -1.66
C GLY A 204 -11.98 -3.51 -0.75
N PHE A 205 -12.14 -4.19 0.37
CA PHE A 205 -11.20 -4.26 1.44
C PHE A 205 -9.86 -4.85 1.00
N ILE A 206 -9.87 -6.00 0.30
CA ILE A 206 -8.67 -6.70 -0.17
C ILE A 206 -7.82 -5.83 -1.10
N ALA A 207 -8.43 -5.20 -2.11
CA ALA A 207 -7.70 -4.31 -3.02
C ALA A 207 -7.07 -3.13 -2.27
N ASN A 208 -7.81 -2.50 -1.37
CA ASN A 208 -7.29 -1.39 -0.58
C ASN A 208 -6.13 -1.82 0.32
N THR A 209 -6.20 -3.01 0.94
CA THR A 209 -5.09 -3.55 1.73
C THR A 209 -3.84 -3.80 0.86
N SER A 210 -4.00 -4.16 -0.41
CA SER A 210 -2.87 -4.27 -1.35
C SER A 210 -2.19 -2.92 -1.61
N ALA A 211 -2.98 -1.85 -1.82
CA ALA A 211 -2.47 -0.49 -2.01
C ALA A 211 -1.77 0.01 -0.74
N ILE A 212 -2.39 -0.20 0.43
CA ILE A 212 -1.81 0.12 1.75
C ILE A 212 -0.48 -0.61 1.95
N SER A 213 -0.38 -1.87 1.52
CA SER A 213 0.88 -2.63 1.61
C SER A 213 2.00 -1.99 0.77
N VAL A 214 1.70 -1.50 -0.44
CA VAL A 214 2.68 -0.78 -1.28
C VAL A 214 3.08 0.56 -0.67
N ILE A 215 2.12 1.34 -0.19
CA ILE A 215 2.36 2.66 0.42
C ILE A 215 3.17 2.51 1.70
N SER A 216 2.78 1.57 2.58
CA SER A 216 3.50 1.25 3.82
C SER A 216 4.92 0.80 3.55
N LEU A 217 5.13 -0.03 2.52
CA LEU A 217 6.45 -0.52 2.15
C LEU A 217 7.32 0.63 1.67
N THR A 218 6.79 1.44 0.76
CA THR A 218 7.46 2.63 0.23
C THR A 218 7.85 3.59 1.35
N SER A 219 6.90 3.90 2.24
CA SER A 219 7.13 4.77 3.40
C SER A 219 8.25 4.25 4.30
N ALA A 220 8.27 2.95 4.61
CA ALA A 220 9.28 2.34 5.46
C ALA A 220 10.68 2.36 4.82
N LEU A 221 10.77 2.00 3.54
CA LEU A 221 12.05 1.98 2.82
C LEU A 221 12.64 3.38 2.68
N THR A 222 11.83 4.35 2.24
CA THR A 222 12.26 5.74 2.07
C THR A 222 12.63 6.36 3.41
N SER A 223 11.83 6.14 4.46
CA SER A 223 12.15 6.67 5.79
C SER A 223 13.41 6.04 6.37
N HIS A 224 13.61 4.73 6.18
CA HIS A 224 14.84 4.06 6.61
C HIS A 224 16.07 4.61 5.90
N ALA A 225 15.99 4.78 4.57
CA ALA A 225 17.07 5.39 3.80
C ALA A 225 17.39 6.82 4.27
N SER A 226 16.37 7.64 4.53
CA SER A 226 16.53 8.98 5.10
C SER A 226 17.14 8.94 6.51
N GLY A 227 16.78 7.96 7.33
CA GLY A 227 17.40 7.73 8.63
C GLY A 227 18.87 7.36 8.53
N GLN A 228 19.24 6.50 7.57
CA GLN A 228 20.64 6.16 7.31
C GLN A 228 21.44 7.36 6.80
N LEU A 229 20.86 8.21 5.95
CA LEU A 229 21.49 9.48 5.54
C LEU A 229 21.72 10.40 6.75
N GLY A 230 20.75 10.49 7.68
CA GLY A 230 20.93 11.22 8.93
C GLY A 230 22.06 10.66 9.80
N VAL A 231 22.22 9.33 9.85
CA VAL A 231 23.33 8.68 10.56
C VAL A 231 24.69 8.98 9.90
N VAL A 232 24.75 9.02 8.56
CA VAL A 232 25.95 9.43 7.83
C VAL A 232 26.28 10.89 8.11
N MET A 233 25.28 11.78 8.08
CA MET A 233 25.45 13.21 8.38
C MET A 233 26.01 13.43 9.79
N LEU A 234 25.44 12.77 10.81
CA LEU A 234 25.98 12.83 12.17
C LEU A 234 27.43 12.34 12.25
N SER A 235 27.78 11.30 11.48
CA SER A 235 29.17 10.80 11.44
C SER A 235 30.14 11.80 10.81
N ILE A 236 29.70 12.58 9.82
CA ILE A 236 30.49 13.67 9.23
C ILE A 236 30.64 14.81 10.23
N GLU A 237 29.58 15.19 10.95
CA GLU A 237 29.62 16.23 11.97
C GLU A 237 30.59 15.87 13.10
N ASP A 238 30.49 14.65 13.63
CA ASP A 238 31.41 14.11 14.63
C ASP A 238 32.86 14.22 14.14
N PHE A 239 33.12 13.72 12.93
CA PHE A 239 34.44 13.74 12.30
C PHE A 239 35.02 15.16 12.18
N VAL A 240 34.23 16.12 11.67
CA VAL A 240 34.66 17.51 11.51
C VAL A 240 34.94 18.16 12.87
N SER A 241 34.12 17.85 13.88
CA SER A 241 34.28 18.38 15.23
C SER A 241 35.55 17.86 15.92
N ASP A 242 35.86 16.58 15.76
CA ASP A 242 37.06 15.95 16.31
C ASP A 242 38.32 16.46 15.60
N ALA A 243 38.30 16.57 14.27
CA ALA A 243 39.39 17.13 13.48
C ALA A 243 39.72 18.58 13.89
N ARG A 244 38.69 19.40 14.19
CA ARG A 244 38.89 20.76 14.69
C ARG A 244 39.48 20.81 16.10
N ARG A 245 39.17 19.83 16.96
CA ARG A 245 39.63 19.79 18.36
C ARG A 245 41.08 19.31 18.51
N ARG A 246 41.56 18.41 17.65
CA ARG A 246 42.81 17.66 17.86
C ARG A 246 44.00 18.08 16.97
N GLY A 247 43.78 18.91 15.95
CA GLY A 247 44.84 19.30 14.99
C GLY A 247 44.93 18.35 13.78
N LYS A 248 45.42 18.87 12.65
CA LYS A 248 45.03 18.50 11.27
C LYS A 248 45.48 17.15 10.71
N ASP A 249 46.38 16.41 11.35
CA ASP A 249 47.19 15.41 10.62
C ASP A 249 46.92 13.92 10.93
N ASP A 250 45.96 13.56 11.78
CA ASP A 250 45.86 12.18 12.31
C ASP A 250 44.52 11.43 12.04
N HIS A 251 43.65 11.93 11.16
CA HIS A 251 42.26 11.41 11.01
C HIS A 251 41.78 11.12 9.57
N PHE A 252 42.64 11.10 8.56
CA PHE A 252 42.21 10.72 7.20
C PHE A 252 41.70 9.28 7.10
N ASP A 253 42.04 8.40 8.04
CA ASP A 253 41.63 6.99 8.06
C ASP A 253 40.12 6.77 8.29
N GLU A 254 39.41 7.75 8.87
CA GLU A 254 37.96 7.65 9.09
C GLU A 254 37.14 8.02 7.86
N ILE A 255 37.71 8.84 6.95
CA ILE A 255 37.03 9.31 5.74
C ILE A 255 36.61 8.12 4.84
N PRO A 256 37.47 7.14 4.52
CA PRO A 256 37.07 5.95 3.77
C PRO A 256 35.86 5.24 4.39
N THR A 257 35.81 5.13 5.72
CA THR A 257 34.70 4.48 6.43
C THR A 257 33.39 5.27 6.27
N ILE A 258 33.44 6.60 6.30
CA ILE A 258 32.26 7.46 6.11
C ILE A 258 31.78 7.38 4.65
N VAL A 259 32.70 7.44 3.69
CA VAL A 259 32.39 7.33 2.26
C VAL A 259 31.77 5.97 1.94
N GLU A 260 32.30 4.87 2.49
CA GLU A 260 31.74 3.53 2.29
C GLU A 260 30.29 3.44 2.81
N LYS A 261 30.02 4.02 4.00
CA LYS A 261 28.65 4.08 4.54
C LYS A 261 27.74 4.90 3.64
N HIS A 262 28.19 6.05 3.15
CA HIS A 262 27.40 6.87 2.24
C HIS A 262 27.06 6.13 0.94
N LEU A 263 28.06 5.49 0.31
CA LEU A 263 27.87 4.69 -0.91
C LEU A 263 26.93 3.50 -0.69
N ARG A 264 27.00 2.84 0.48
CA ARG A 264 26.08 1.77 0.86
C ARG A 264 24.63 2.27 0.89
N VAL A 265 24.38 3.45 1.46
CA VAL A 265 23.06 4.06 1.52
C VAL A 265 22.57 4.46 0.12
N LEU A 266 23.44 5.03 -0.72
CA LEU A 266 23.09 5.36 -2.11
C LEU A 266 22.74 4.11 -2.93
N ASN A 267 23.48 3.01 -2.76
CA ASN A 267 23.16 1.73 -3.40
C ASN A 267 21.81 1.18 -2.91
N PHE A 268 21.49 1.32 -1.63
CA PHE A 268 20.17 0.97 -1.09
C PHE A 268 19.05 1.82 -1.72
N ILE A 269 19.24 3.14 -1.83
CA ILE A 269 18.29 4.07 -2.48
C ILE A 269 18.08 3.70 -3.94
N SER A 270 19.15 3.44 -4.70
CA SER A 270 19.05 3.03 -6.11
C SER A 270 18.21 1.75 -6.30
N ARG A 271 18.36 0.79 -5.39
CA ARG A 271 17.55 -0.43 -5.39
C ARG A 271 16.09 -0.16 -5.06
N ILE A 272 15.82 0.73 -4.10
CA ILE A 272 14.46 1.17 -3.76
C ILE A 272 13.80 1.81 -4.98
N GLU A 273 14.51 2.72 -5.66
CA GLU A 273 14.02 3.39 -6.86
C GLU A 273 13.69 2.38 -7.97
N ALA A 274 14.58 1.44 -8.27
CA ALA A 274 14.32 0.37 -9.24
C ALA A 274 13.11 -0.51 -8.87
N MET A 275 12.79 -0.61 -7.57
CA MET A 275 11.59 -1.29 -7.11
C MET A 275 10.32 -0.46 -7.34
N ILE A 276 10.34 0.79 -6.90
CA ILE A 276 9.15 1.63 -6.72
C ILE A 276 8.82 2.40 -8.00
N ASN A 277 9.78 2.72 -8.87
CA ASN A 277 9.56 3.56 -10.05
C ASN A 277 8.37 3.10 -10.91
N LYS A 278 8.29 1.79 -11.23
CA LYS A 278 7.15 1.23 -11.98
C LYS A 278 5.81 1.37 -11.23
N ALA A 279 5.81 1.17 -9.92
CA ALA A 279 4.60 1.30 -9.11
C ALA A 279 4.15 2.77 -9.00
N CYS A 280 5.11 3.69 -8.86
CA CYS A 280 4.87 5.14 -8.84
C CYS A 280 4.27 5.62 -10.16
N PHE A 281 4.82 5.19 -11.30
CA PHE A 281 4.28 5.52 -12.62
C PHE A 281 2.82 5.06 -12.79
N LEU A 282 2.53 3.82 -12.37
CA LEU A 282 1.17 3.28 -12.42
C LEU A 282 0.22 4.05 -11.50
N GLU A 283 0.67 4.41 -10.30
CA GLU A 283 -0.14 5.15 -9.31
C GLU A 283 -0.42 6.58 -9.80
N LEU A 284 0.59 7.28 -10.34
CA LEU A 284 0.41 8.60 -10.94
C LEU A 284 -0.57 8.54 -12.11
N THR A 285 -0.42 7.56 -13.00
CA THR A 285 -1.35 7.35 -14.13
C THR A 285 -2.78 7.15 -13.64
N ARG A 286 -2.97 6.30 -12.61
CA ARG A 286 -4.28 6.06 -11.98
C ARG A 286 -4.86 7.34 -11.39
N CYS A 287 -4.08 8.11 -10.64
CA CYS A 287 -4.50 9.38 -10.07
C CYS A 287 -4.91 10.38 -11.15
N THR A 288 -4.15 10.49 -12.24
CA THR A 288 -4.50 11.35 -13.38
C THR A 288 -5.84 10.94 -13.99
N ILE A 289 -6.03 9.64 -14.29
CA ILE A 289 -7.31 9.14 -14.81
C ILE A 289 -8.46 9.48 -13.86
N ALA A 290 -8.27 9.24 -12.56
CA ALA A 290 -9.29 9.52 -11.55
C ALA A 290 -9.66 11.01 -11.49
N ILE A 291 -8.68 11.91 -11.51
CA ILE A 291 -8.90 13.36 -11.49
C ILE A 291 -9.60 13.82 -12.77
N CYS A 292 -9.16 13.34 -13.94
CA CYS A 292 -9.78 13.68 -15.22
C CYS A 292 -11.25 13.23 -15.27
N VAL A 293 -11.53 12.01 -14.83
CA VAL A 293 -12.87 11.44 -14.78
C VAL A 293 -13.76 12.21 -13.78
N LEU A 294 -13.22 12.58 -12.61
CA LEU A 294 -13.93 13.41 -11.64
C LEU A 294 -14.24 14.80 -12.18
N GLY A 295 -13.28 15.45 -12.86
CA GLY A 295 -13.47 16.76 -13.49
C GLY A 295 -14.55 16.72 -14.57
N TYR A 296 -14.60 15.64 -15.36
CA TYR A 296 -15.67 15.42 -16.33
C TYR A 296 -17.05 15.30 -15.66
N TYR A 297 -17.16 14.65 -14.51
CA TYR A 297 -18.43 14.56 -13.78
C TYR A 297 -18.91 15.92 -13.30
N ILE A 298 -18.02 16.73 -12.71
CA ILE A 298 -18.35 18.07 -12.20
C ILE A 298 -18.88 18.93 -13.36
N PHE A 299 -18.14 18.97 -14.46
CA PHE A 299 -18.54 19.71 -15.65
C PHE A 299 -19.91 19.27 -16.18
N MET A 300 -20.16 17.96 -16.29
CA MET A 300 -21.44 17.45 -16.79
C MET A 300 -22.61 17.77 -15.85
N VAL A 301 -22.41 17.71 -14.54
CA VAL A 301 -23.45 18.06 -13.56
C VAL A 301 -23.80 19.55 -13.68
N ASP A 302 -22.80 20.42 -13.79
CA ASP A 302 -23.00 21.87 -13.94
C ASP A 302 -23.76 22.19 -15.25
N VAL A 303 -23.39 21.55 -16.35
CA VAL A 303 -24.11 21.70 -17.64
C VAL A 303 -25.56 21.23 -17.52
N ILE A 304 -25.83 20.11 -16.86
CA ILE A 304 -27.20 19.61 -16.66
C ILE A 304 -28.03 20.56 -15.79
N LEU A 305 -27.42 21.14 -14.75
CA LEU A 305 -28.09 22.12 -13.89
C LEU A 305 -28.39 23.42 -14.65
N ILE A 306 -27.47 23.90 -15.49
CA ILE A 306 -27.65 25.09 -16.32
C ILE A 306 -28.73 24.88 -17.40
N VAL A 307 -28.76 23.72 -18.05
CA VAL A 307 -29.76 23.41 -19.10
C VAL A 307 -31.17 23.21 -18.53
N ARG A 308 -31.29 22.89 -17.23
CA ARG A 308 -32.58 22.71 -16.53
C ARG A 308 -33.10 23.96 -15.83
N ALA A 309 -32.32 25.03 -15.75
CA ALA A 309 -32.70 26.33 -15.18
C ALA A 309 -33.27 27.24 -16.28
#